data_AF-A0A2M7KA12-F1
#
_entry.id   AF-A0A2M7KA12-F1
#
_cell.length_a   1.000
_cell.length_b   1.000
_cell.length_c   1.000
_cell.angle_alpha   90.00
_cell.angle_beta   90.00
_cell.angle_gamma   90.00
#
_symmetry.space_group_name_H-M   'P 1'
#
loop_
_entity.id
_entity.type
_entity.pdbx_description
1 polymer ?
#
loop_
_entity_poly.entity_id
_entity_poly.type
_entity_poly.pdbx_seq_one_letter_code
_entity_poly.pdbx_strand_id
1 'polypeptide(L)'
;MQIQLNGIISAGSSSGIWTTNGSGIFMPSDSILNATYIPASNDTTNGNIVINLTSTNNGNCIQVSDSLVVTFTPTPILSAGSNQTICNVNTANLTGIVANGTVSTQWLTLGTGTFSP
;
A
#
# COMPACT_ATOMS: atom_id res chain seq x y z
N MET A 1 0.65 9.47 3.21
CA MET A 1 1.36 8.53 2.31
C MET A 1 1.54 9.25 0.99
N GLN A 2 2.71 9.16 0.35
CA GLN A 2 2.96 9.78 -0.95
C GLN A 2 3.87 8.88 -1.78
N ILE A 3 3.72 8.92 -3.10
CA ILE A 3 4.46 8.09 -4.04
C ILE A 3 5.25 9.01 -4.95
N GLN A 4 6.58 8.98 -4.81
CA GLN A 4 7.45 9.75 -5.69
C GLN A 4 7.53 9.08 -7.06
N LEU A 5 7.16 9.81 -8.11
CA LEU A 5 7.30 9.36 -9.49
C LEU A 5 8.63 9.84 -10.06
N ASN A 6 9.20 9.05 -10.97
CA ASN A 6 10.46 9.35 -11.65
C ASN A 6 10.31 8.98 -13.13
N GLY A 7 9.49 9.75 -13.84
CA GLY A 7 9.25 9.56 -15.26
C GLY A 7 10.47 9.90 -16.08
N ILE A 8 10.80 9.07 -17.06
CA ILE A 8 11.86 9.32 -18.04
C ILE A 8 11.24 9.19 -19.42
N ILE A 9 11.41 10.22 -20.24
CA ILE A 9 11.02 10.20 -21.66
C ILE A 9 12.28 10.54 -22.44
N SER A 10 12.62 9.68 -23.39
CA SER A 10 13.82 9.79 -24.22
C SER A 10 13.46 9.80 -25.70
N ALA A 11 14.19 10.59 -26.48
CA ALA A 11 14.08 10.74 -27.94
C ALA A 11 12.75 11.36 -28.43
N GLY A 12 12.85 12.45 -29.19
CA GLY A 12 11.71 13.08 -29.89
C GLY A 12 10.77 13.92 -29.00
N SER A 13 10.70 13.65 -27.70
CA SER A 13 10.01 14.47 -26.69
C SER A 13 10.79 14.47 -25.37
N SER A 14 10.53 15.50 -24.56
CA SER A 14 11.02 15.62 -23.18
C SER A 14 9.89 15.89 -22.18
N SER A 15 8.63 15.74 -22.59
CA SER A 15 7.46 16.03 -21.76
C SER A 15 6.43 14.91 -21.80
N GLY A 16 5.68 14.77 -20.71
CA GLY A 16 4.61 13.79 -20.60
C GLY A 16 3.56 14.22 -19.59
N ILE A 17 2.45 13.49 -19.57
CA ILE A 17 1.35 13.67 -18.62
C ILE A 17 1.11 12.35 -17.89
N TRP A 18 1.03 12.44 -16.56
CA TRP A 18 0.61 11.36 -15.69
C TRP A 18 -0.92 11.26 -15.65
N THR A 19 -1.43 10.03 -15.67
CA THR A 19 -2.84 9.74 -15.43
C THR A 19 -2.96 8.58 -14.46
N THR A 20 -4.09 8.44 -13.79
CA THR A 20 -4.33 7.35 -12.84
C THR A 20 -5.79 6.89 -12.92
N ASN A 21 -6.04 5.63 -12.58
CA ASN A 21 -7.40 5.15 -12.29
C ASN A 21 -7.79 5.33 -10.81
N GLY A 22 -6.85 5.78 -9.97
CA GLY A 22 -7.11 6.23 -8.61
C GLY A 22 -7.73 7.62 -8.57
N SER A 23 -8.10 8.09 -7.38
CA SER A 23 -8.72 9.41 -7.17
C SER A 23 -7.85 10.39 -6.37
N GLY A 24 -6.64 9.99 -6.00
CA GLY A 24 -5.61 10.90 -5.52
C GLY A 24 -5.19 11.97 -6.53
N ILE A 25 -4.25 12.82 -6.11
CA ILE A 25 -3.79 13.99 -6.89
C ILE A 25 -2.30 13.90 -7.24
N PHE A 26 -1.91 14.51 -8.35
CA PHE A 26 -0.50 14.72 -8.70
C PHE A 26 -0.05 16.10 -8.26
N MET A 27 1.10 16.17 -7.57
CA MET A 27 1.67 17.41 -7.05
C MET A 27 3.11 17.59 -7.55
N PRO A 28 3.51 18.78 -8.04
CA PRO A 28 2.68 20.00 -8.17
C PRO A 28 1.66 19.94 -9.31
N SER A 29 1.88 19.10 -10.33
CA SER A 29 0.92 18.78 -11.39
C SER A 29 1.25 17.44 -12.04
N ASP A 30 0.31 16.92 -12.83
CA ASP A 30 0.44 15.70 -13.63
C ASP A 30 1.42 15.82 -14.81
N SER A 31 1.82 17.03 -15.19
CA SER A 31 2.77 17.31 -16.27
C SER A 31 4.24 17.32 -15.83
N ILE A 32 4.51 17.18 -14.52
CA ILE A 32 5.87 17.12 -13.98
C ILE A 32 6.33 15.66 -13.91
N LEU A 33 7.42 15.34 -14.62
CA LEU A 33 7.92 13.96 -14.72
C LEU A 33 8.35 13.40 -13.35
N ASN A 34 8.84 14.25 -12.45
CA ASN A 34 9.17 13.91 -11.06
C ASN A 34 8.07 14.35 -10.07
N ALA A 35 6.80 14.34 -10.49
CA ALA A 35 5.68 14.61 -9.60
C ALA A 35 5.58 13.60 -8.44
N THR A 36 4.87 14.00 -7.39
CA THR A 36 4.46 13.13 -6.31
C THR A 36 2.97 12.83 -6.47
N TYR A 37 2.59 11.55 -6.49
CA TYR A 37 1.19 11.16 -6.38
C TYR A 37 0.80 11.04 -4.90
N ILE A 38 -0.27 11.72 -4.50
CA ILE A 38 -0.85 11.67 -3.16
C ILE A 38 -2.16 10.87 -3.25
N PRO A 39 -2.16 9.59 -2.84
CA PRO A 39 -3.37 8.75 -2.89
C PRO A 39 -4.47 9.28 -1.98
N ALA A 40 -5.72 9.08 -2.40
CA ALA A 40 -6.90 9.28 -1.57
C ALA A 40 -7.26 8.01 -0.78
N SER A 41 -8.19 8.12 0.16
CA SER A 41 -8.60 6.98 1.03
C SER A 41 -9.24 5.82 0.24
N ASN A 42 -9.95 6.11 -0.85
CA ASN A 42 -10.53 5.09 -1.72
C ASN A 42 -9.46 4.31 -2.51
N ASP A 43 -8.31 4.92 -2.86
CA ASP A 43 -7.21 4.22 -3.54
C ASP A 43 -6.69 3.10 -2.65
N THR A 44 -6.52 3.38 -1.36
CA THR A 44 -6.10 2.37 -0.36
C THR A 44 -7.17 1.31 -0.09
N THR A 45 -8.45 1.63 -0.31
CA THR A 45 -9.57 0.69 -0.13
C THR A 45 -9.70 -0.24 -1.34
N ASN A 46 -9.45 0.27 -2.55
CA ASN A 46 -9.48 -0.52 -3.80
C ASN A 46 -8.31 -1.50 -3.90
N GLY A 47 -7.26 -1.34 -3.08
CA GLY A 47 -6.15 -2.28 -2.94
C GLY A 47 -5.07 -2.15 -4.02
N ASN A 48 -5.37 -1.58 -5.19
CA ASN A 48 -4.36 -1.16 -6.16
C ASN A 48 -4.85 0.01 -7.03
N ILE A 49 -3.88 0.72 -7.61
CA ILE A 49 -4.09 1.72 -8.66
C ILE A 49 -3.05 1.52 -9.76
N VAL A 50 -3.37 1.99 -10.96
CA VAL A 50 -2.49 2.04 -12.13
C VAL A 50 -2.23 3.50 -12.46
N ILE A 51 -0.95 3.87 -12.51
CA ILE A 51 -0.49 5.19 -12.90
C ILE A 51 0.20 5.05 -14.27
N ASN A 52 -0.19 5.87 -15.23
CA ASN A 52 0.33 5.85 -16.60
C ASN A 52 1.05 7.16 -16.93
N LEU A 53 2.23 7.08 -17.53
CA LEU A 53 2.92 8.20 -18.14
C LEU A 53 2.71 8.15 -19.65
N THR A 54 2.18 9.22 -20.23
CA THR A 54 2.01 9.34 -21.68
C THR A 54 2.88 10.47 -22.22
N SER A 55 3.64 10.23 -23.29
CA SER A 55 4.48 11.25 -23.91
C SER A 55 3.63 12.31 -24.62
N THR A 56 4.03 13.58 -24.49
CA THR A 56 3.38 14.73 -25.14
C THR A 56 4.36 15.46 -26.04
N ASN A 57 3.90 16.43 -26.84
CA ASN A 57 4.77 17.22 -27.74
C ASN A 57 5.63 16.38 -28.70
N ASN A 58 5.09 15.27 -29.20
CA ASN A 58 5.80 14.30 -30.04
C ASN A 58 6.00 14.74 -31.52
N GLY A 59 5.62 15.99 -31.87
CA GLY A 59 5.62 16.46 -33.25
C GLY A 59 4.71 15.61 -34.14
N ASN A 60 5.28 15.01 -35.20
CA ASN A 60 4.56 14.12 -36.11
C ASN A 60 4.57 12.64 -35.66
N CYS A 61 5.27 12.31 -34.58
CA CYS A 61 5.31 10.95 -34.05
C CYS A 61 4.05 10.66 -33.21
N ILE A 62 3.66 9.39 -33.18
CA ILE A 62 2.59 8.93 -32.28
C ILE A 62 3.04 9.04 -30.82
N GLN A 63 2.10 9.35 -29.93
CA GLN A 63 2.35 9.27 -28.49
C GLN A 63 2.56 7.82 -28.05
N VAL A 64 3.39 7.63 -27.04
CA VAL A 64 3.61 6.34 -26.39
C VAL A 64 3.32 6.47 -24.90
N SER A 65 2.98 5.36 -24.26
CA SER A 65 2.67 5.33 -22.83
C SER A 65 3.32 4.15 -22.14
N ASP A 66 3.70 4.35 -20.88
CA ASP A 66 4.13 3.29 -19.97
C ASP A 66 3.36 3.38 -18.64
N SER A 67 3.24 2.27 -17.93
CA SER A 67 2.36 2.14 -16.77
C SER A 67 3.05 1.44 -15.61
N LEU A 68 2.69 1.85 -14.39
CA LEU A 68 3.08 1.16 -13.16
C LEU A 68 1.86 0.85 -12.31
N VAL A 69 1.92 -0.27 -11.59
CA VAL A 69 0.88 -0.70 -10.65
C VAL A 69 1.36 -0.46 -9.23
N VAL A 70 0.60 0.31 -8.47
CA VAL A 70 0.81 0.49 -7.04
C VAL A 70 -0.19 -0.39 -6.30
N THR A 71 0.30 -1.26 -5.42
CA THR A 71 -0.54 -2.12 -4.58
C THR A 71 -0.51 -1.61 -3.14
N PHE A 72 -1.68 -1.42 -2.55
CA PHE A 72 -1.86 -1.04 -1.15
C PHE A 72 -2.16 -2.28 -0.33
N THR A 73 -1.23 -2.67 0.53
CA THR A 73 -1.45 -3.74 1.50
C THR A 73 -2.14 -3.18 2.74
N PRO A 74 -3.30 -3.73 3.15
CA PRO A 74 -3.94 -3.33 4.39
C PRO A 74 -3.02 -3.56 5.59
N THR A 75 -3.16 -2.75 6.63
CA THR A 75 -2.46 -3.00 7.90
C THR A 75 -3.05 -4.23 8.60
N PRO A 76 -2.21 -5.13 9.15
CA PRO A 76 -2.70 -6.27 9.91
C PRO A 76 -3.41 -5.81 11.17
N ILE A 77 -4.50 -6.49 11.52
CA ILE A 77 -5.24 -6.29 12.76
C ILE A 77 -4.98 -7.50 13.66
N LEU A 78 -4.54 -7.24 14.89
CA LEU A 78 -4.27 -8.26 15.90
C LEU A 78 -5.26 -8.13 17.06
N SER A 79 -5.83 -9.26 17.50
CA SER A 79 -6.61 -9.34 18.74
C SER A 79 -6.17 -10.57 19.52
N ALA A 80 -5.86 -10.39 20.81
CA ALA A 80 -5.49 -11.47 21.72
C ALA A 80 -6.72 -12.18 22.35
N GLY A 81 -7.92 -11.82 21.92
CA GLY A 81 -9.17 -12.23 22.56
C GLY A 81 -9.48 -11.41 23.81
N SER A 82 -10.52 -11.81 24.54
CA SER A 82 -10.98 -11.16 25.76
C SER A 82 -10.04 -11.41 26.94
N ASN A 83 -9.97 -10.48 27.89
CA ASN A 83 -9.28 -10.71 29.15
C ASN A 83 -9.88 -11.91 29.89
N GLN A 84 -9.02 -12.75 30.46
CA GLN A 84 -9.41 -13.93 31.21
C GLN A 84 -9.05 -13.76 32.68
N THR A 85 -9.98 -14.13 33.56
CA THR A 85 -9.74 -14.25 35.01
C THR A 85 -9.76 -15.73 35.34
N ILE A 86 -8.65 -16.23 35.88
CA ILE A 86 -8.45 -17.66 36.14
C ILE A 86 -8.12 -17.85 37.62
N CYS A 87 -8.91 -18.68 38.31
CA CYS A 87 -8.67 -19.04 39.71
C CYS A 87 -7.77 -20.28 39.76
N ASN A 88 -6.51 -20.17 40.22
CA ASN A 88 -5.55 -21.25 40.53
C ASN A 88 -5.65 -22.57 39.71
N VAL A 89 -6.08 -22.52 38.45
CA VAL A 89 -6.06 -23.65 37.53
C VAL A 89 -4.92 -23.41 36.56
N ASN A 90 -4.23 -24.49 36.21
CA ASN A 90 -2.89 -24.43 35.65
C ASN A 90 -2.84 -24.05 34.16
N THR A 91 -3.99 -23.82 33.50
CA THR A 91 -4.07 -23.64 32.04
C THR A 91 -5.12 -22.61 31.62
N ALA A 92 -4.78 -21.82 30.58
CA ALA A 92 -5.64 -20.84 29.94
C ALA A 92 -5.72 -21.12 28.43
N ASN A 93 -6.91 -21.06 27.83
CA ASN A 93 -7.05 -21.20 26.39
C ASN A 93 -6.96 -19.82 25.73
N LEU A 94 -5.98 -19.62 24.84
CA LEU A 94 -5.77 -18.35 24.16
C LEU A 94 -6.36 -18.39 22.73
N THR A 95 -7.22 -17.42 22.39
CA THR A 95 -7.90 -17.34 21.09
C THR A 95 -7.53 -16.05 20.37
N GLY A 96 -6.32 -16.04 19.83
CA GLY A 96 -5.78 -14.89 19.09
C GLY A 96 -6.21 -14.96 17.63
N ILE A 97 -6.59 -13.82 17.07
CA ILE A 97 -6.91 -13.71 15.63
C ILE A 97 -6.01 -12.67 14.97
N VAL A 98 -5.66 -12.96 13.71
CA VAL A 98 -5.08 -11.99 12.78
C VAL A 98 -6.03 -11.81 11.63
N ALA A 99 -6.31 -10.56 11.29
CA ALA A 99 -6.98 -10.22 10.04
C ALA A 99 -6.05 -9.38 9.16
N ASN A 100 -6.24 -9.48 7.85
CA ASN A 100 -5.59 -8.62 6.85
C ASN A 100 -4.05 -8.62 6.84
N GLY A 101 -3.41 -9.70 7.32
CA GLY A 101 -1.95 -9.85 7.31
C GLY A 101 -1.51 -11.27 6.99
N THR A 102 -0.36 -11.39 6.32
CA THR A 102 0.35 -12.65 6.01
C THR A 102 1.44 -12.98 7.04
N VAL A 103 1.33 -12.46 8.27
CA VAL A 103 2.37 -12.61 9.30
C VAL A 103 2.13 -13.81 10.21
N SER A 104 3.22 -14.50 10.56
CA SER A 104 3.26 -15.50 11.63
C SER A 104 2.97 -14.85 12.99
N THR A 105 2.04 -15.42 13.76
CA THR A 105 1.79 -14.99 15.13
C THR A 105 2.61 -15.77 16.13
N GLN A 106 2.99 -15.09 17.21
CA GLN A 106 3.60 -15.70 18.38
C GLN A 106 2.96 -15.14 19.64
N TRP A 107 2.71 -16.01 20.61
CA TRP A 107 2.33 -15.60 21.95
C TRP A 107 3.56 -15.26 22.77
N LEU A 108 3.49 -14.17 23.54
CA LEU A 108 4.52 -13.76 24.49
C LEU A 108 3.85 -13.50 25.85
N THR A 109 4.57 -13.81 26.92
CA THR A 109 4.09 -13.55 28.29
C THR A 109 5.19 -12.84 29.07
N LEU A 110 4.79 -11.90 29.94
CA LEU A 110 5.67 -11.30 30.95
C LEU A 110 5.73 -12.16 32.23
N GLY A 111 4.90 -13.19 32.33
CA GLY A 111 4.88 -14.14 33.44
C GLY A 111 5.85 -15.31 33.25
N THR A 112 5.81 -16.26 34.19
CA THR A 112 6.67 -17.45 34.20
C THR A 112 6.04 -18.68 33.54
N GLY A 113 4.84 -18.53 32.94
CA GLY A 113 4.13 -19.61 32.26
C GLY A 113 4.79 -20.04 30.96
N THR A 114 4.31 -21.15 30.40
CA THR A 114 4.74 -21.68 29.10
C THR A 114 3.57 -21.77 28.13
N PHE A 115 3.85 -21.78 26.83
CA PHE A 115 2.85 -21.99 25.78
C PHE A 115 2.92 -23.43 25.27
N SER A 116 1.78 -24.10 25.17
CA SER A 116 1.64 -25.41 24.52
C SER A 116 0.61 -25.29 23.39
N PRO A 117 0.87 -25.86 22.19
CA PRO A 117 -0.16 -26.10 21.19
C PRO A 117 -1.25 -27.04 21.71
#